data_AF-A0A7C1AEW7-F1
#
_entry.id   AF-A0A7C1AEW7-F1
#
_cell.length_a   1.000
_cell.length_b   1.000
_cell.length_c   1.000
_cell.angle_alpha   90.00
_cell.angle_beta   90.00
_cell.angle_gamma   90.00
#
_symmetry.space_group_name_H-M   'P 1'
#
loop_
_entity.id
_entity.type
_entity.pdbx_description
1 polymer ?
#
loop_
_entity_poly.entity_id
_entity_poly.type
_entity_poly.pdbx_seq_one_letter_code
_entity_poly.pdbx_strand_id
1 'polypeptide(L)'
;MTEFKEDWTAQSAMEILRHQTVDSKIWTEAVEWLLLYGPPEIKSLLQQAAGIATSEEFPDLHAKAFTGDGEPCYDIADIAQALGISEEEAVEILAEKEQKHGIRHRVDEQETKKLQ
;
A
#
# COMPACT_ATOMS: atom_id res chain seq x y z
N MET A 1 13.41 27.59 -2.85
CA MET A 1 12.90 26.40 -2.13
C MET A 1 12.25 25.44 -3.14
N THR A 2 13.05 24.93 -4.09
CA THR A 2 12.54 24.10 -5.21
C THR A 2 13.50 23.00 -5.63
N GLU A 3 14.75 22.99 -5.17
CA GLU A 3 15.76 22.00 -5.59
C GLU A 3 15.45 20.57 -5.09
N PHE A 4 14.98 20.41 -3.83
CA PHE A 4 14.75 19.09 -3.23
C PHE A 4 13.71 18.22 -3.96
N LYS A 5 12.76 18.84 -4.67
CA LYS A 5 11.69 18.12 -5.38
C LYS A 5 12.13 17.66 -6.78
N GLU A 6 13.11 18.34 -7.38
CA GLU A 6 13.65 18.02 -8.71
C GLU A 6 14.75 16.94 -8.64
N ASP A 7 15.41 16.79 -7.50
CA ASP A 7 16.42 15.73 -7.27
C ASP A 7 15.81 14.33 -7.06
N TRP A 8 14.49 14.25 -6.86
CA TRP A 8 13.79 12.99 -6.61
C TRP A 8 13.38 12.31 -7.93
N THR A 9 14.36 11.69 -8.58
CA THR A 9 14.15 10.92 -9.81
C THR A 9 13.81 9.46 -9.53
N ALA A 10 13.22 8.77 -10.50
CA ALA A 10 13.02 7.32 -10.46
C ALA A 10 14.33 6.57 -10.18
N GLN A 11 15.46 7.06 -10.72
CA GLN A 11 16.77 6.48 -10.48
C GLN A 11 17.18 6.62 -9.01
N SER A 12 17.03 7.80 -8.41
CA SER A 12 17.34 8.05 -7.00
C SER A 12 16.49 7.15 -6.08
N ALA A 13 15.20 6.97 -6.40
CA ALA A 13 14.32 6.06 -5.66
C ALA A 13 14.80 4.60 -5.75
N MET A 14 15.22 4.14 -6.93
CA MET A 14 15.74 2.78 -7.12
C MET A 14 17.07 2.53 -6.41
N GLU A 15 17.92 3.54 -6.27
CA GLU A 15 19.18 3.41 -5.51
C GLU A 15 18.92 3.20 -4.01
N ILE A 16 17.95 3.92 -3.45
CA ILE A 16 17.53 3.75 -2.04
C ILE A 16 16.92 2.36 -1.82
N LEU A 17 16.04 1.91 -2.74
CA LEU A 17 15.40 0.58 -2.64
C LEU A 17 16.42 -0.57 -2.69
N ARG A 18 17.59 -0.38 -3.31
CA ARG A 18 18.63 -1.43 -3.45
C ARG A 18 19.61 -1.50 -2.28
N HIS A 19 19.53 -0.59 -1.30
CA HIS A 19 20.54 -0.49 -0.25
C HIS A 19 20.31 -1.54 0.86
N GLN A 20 21.24 -2.49 0.98
CA GLN A 20 21.10 -3.70 1.82
C GLN A 20 21.09 -3.47 3.34
N THR A 21 21.44 -2.28 3.80
CA THR A 21 21.54 -1.97 5.24
C THR A 21 20.48 -0.97 5.72
N VAL A 22 19.46 -0.71 4.91
CA VAL A 22 18.40 0.21 5.34
C VAL A 22 17.53 -0.49 6.36
N ASP A 23 17.35 0.18 7.48
CA ASP A 23 16.47 -0.24 8.56
C ASP A 23 15.04 -0.47 8.03
N SER A 24 14.40 -1.57 8.45
CA SER A 24 13.10 -1.99 7.92
C SER A 24 12.01 -0.95 8.14
N LYS A 25 12.10 -0.15 9.21
CA LYS A 25 11.16 0.95 9.47
C LYS A 25 11.38 2.09 8.49
N ILE A 26 12.63 2.52 8.27
CA ILE A 26 12.97 3.55 7.29
C ILE A 26 12.53 3.14 5.88
N TRP A 27 12.72 1.87 5.54
CA TRP A 27 12.31 1.34 4.24
C TRP A 27 10.79 1.34 4.08
N THR A 28 10.06 0.94 5.13
CA THR A 28 8.58 0.96 5.16
C THR A 28 8.05 2.39 4.99
N GLU A 29 8.63 3.35 5.71
CA GLU A 29 8.25 4.77 5.61
C GLU A 29 8.53 5.35 4.21
N ALA A 30 9.65 4.97 3.59
CA ALA A 30 10.02 5.43 2.25
C ALA A 30 9.07 4.85 1.18
N VAL A 31 8.74 3.56 1.26
CA VAL A 31 7.78 2.92 0.34
C VAL A 31 6.38 3.48 0.54
N GLU A 32 5.94 3.68 1.78
CA GLU A 32 4.69 4.36 2.09
C GLU A 32 4.66 5.75 1.42
N TRP A 33 5.71 6.56 1.57
CA TRP A 33 5.82 7.84 0.88
C TRP A 33 5.74 7.74 -0.65
N LEU A 34 6.42 6.76 -1.26
CA LEU A 34 6.40 6.56 -2.71
C LEU A 34 5.02 6.11 -3.22
N LEU A 35 4.32 5.25 -2.49
CA LEU A 35 2.95 4.83 -2.82
C LEU A 35 1.99 6.02 -2.78
N LEU A 36 2.16 6.95 -1.83
CA LEU A 36 1.28 8.10 -1.69
C LEU A 36 1.61 9.26 -2.64
N TYR A 37 2.89 9.55 -2.84
CA TYR A 37 3.34 10.80 -3.47
C TYR A 37 4.32 10.61 -4.64
N GLY A 38 4.73 9.37 -4.91
CA GLY A 38 5.67 9.07 -5.98
C GLY A 38 5.10 9.30 -7.40
N PRO A 39 5.97 9.28 -8.43
CA PRO A 39 5.53 9.30 -9.82
C PRO A 39 4.59 8.12 -10.15
N PRO A 40 3.63 8.27 -11.08
CA PRO A 40 2.68 7.21 -11.44
C PRO A 40 3.35 5.88 -11.81
N GLU A 41 4.49 5.92 -12.51
CA GLU A 41 5.23 4.73 -12.93
C GLU A 41 5.81 3.97 -11.74
N ILE A 42 6.29 4.69 -10.72
CA ILE A 42 6.81 4.10 -9.48
C ILE A 42 5.68 3.53 -8.63
N LYS A 43 4.56 4.24 -8.53
CA LYS A 43 3.36 3.75 -7.84
C LYS A 43 2.87 2.44 -8.45
N SER A 44 2.73 2.39 -9.77
CA SER A 44 2.34 1.18 -10.50
C SER A 44 3.31 0.03 -10.26
N LEU A 45 4.61 0.28 -10.27
CA LEU A 45 5.62 -0.75 -10.00
C LEU A 45 5.52 -1.29 -8.57
N LEU A 46 5.38 -0.41 -7.59
CA LEU A 46 5.24 -0.79 -6.18
C LEU A 46 3.93 -1.54 -5.93
N GLN A 47 2.83 -1.15 -6.57
CA GLN A 47 1.54 -1.85 -6.48
C GLN A 47 1.62 -3.26 -7.07
N GLN A 48 2.29 -3.45 -8.21
CA GLN A 48 2.50 -4.77 -8.80
C GLN A 48 3.35 -5.65 -7.89
N ALA A 49 4.46 -5.11 -7.36
CA ALA A 49 5.32 -5.83 -6.43
C ALA A 49 4.57 -6.20 -5.13
N ALA A 50 3.77 -5.28 -4.59
CA ALA A 50 2.94 -5.53 -3.41
C ALA A 50 1.89 -6.61 -3.68
N GLY A 51 1.26 -6.62 -4.86
CA GLY A 51 0.32 -7.65 -5.27
C GLY A 51 0.95 -9.04 -5.34
N ILE A 52 2.15 -9.15 -5.93
CA ILE A 52 2.91 -10.42 -5.99
C ILE A 52 3.26 -10.88 -4.57
N ALA A 53 3.87 -10.02 -3.77
CA ALA A 53 4.26 -10.35 -2.40
C ALA A 53 3.05 -10.76 -1.54
N THR A 54 1.92 -10.08 -1.68
CA THR A 54 0.68 -10.43 -0.98
C THR A 54 0.18 -11.81 -1.40
N SER A 55 0.24 -12.14 -2.70
CA SER A 55 -0.22 -13.45 -3.19
C SER A 55 0.70 -14.62 -2.76
N GLU A 56 1.98 -14.36 -2.56
CA GLU A 56 2.95 -15.37 -2.11
C GLU A 56 2.91 -15.57 -0.60
N GLU A 57 2.82 -14.49 0.18
CA GLU A 57 2.86 -14.54 1.65
C GLU A 57 1.47 -14.78 2.28
N PHE A 58 0.39 -14.35 1.61
CA PHE A 58 -1.00 -14.49 2.07
C PHE A 58 -1.87 -15.15 0.99
N PRO A 59 -1.62 -16.43 0.65
CA PRO A 59 -2.31 -17.11 -0.46
C PRO A 59 -3.83 -17.24 -0.27
N ASP A 60 -4.29 -17.24 0.99
CA ASP A 60 -5.70 -17.33 1.35
C ASP A 60 -6.42 -15.96 1.35
N LEU A 61 -5.68 -14.85 1.22
CA LEU A 61 -6.25 -13.50 1.20
C LEU A 61 -6.71 -13.14 -0.22
N HIS A 62 -8.02 -13.10 -0.42
CA HIS A 62 -8.62 -12.83 -1.73
C HIS A 62 -9.30 -11.46 -1.79
N ALA A 63 -9.08 -10.74 -2.87
CA ALA A 63 -9.79 -9.48 -3.13
C ALA A 63 -11.28 -9.77 -3.37
N LYS A 64 -12.16 -9.07 -2.65
CA LYS A 64 -13.62 -9.18 -2.83
C LYS A 64 -14.15 -8.28 -3.94
N ALA A 65 -13.47 -7.17 -4.20
CA ALA A 65 -13.84 -6.22 -5.23
C ALA A 65 -12.60 -5.47 -5.73
N PHE A 66 -12.81 -4.61 -6.73
CA PHE A 66 -11.80 -3.67 -7.18
C PHE A 66 -12.36 -2.24 -7.18
N THR A 67 -11.51 -1.25 -6.87
CA THR A 67 -11.85 0.16 -7.03
C THR A 67 -12.03 0.53 -8.51
N GLY A 68 -12.53 1.74 -8.80
CA GLY A 68 -12.63 2.26 -10.17
C GLY A 68 -11.30 2.30 -10.93
N ASP A 69 -10.19 2.37 -10.19
CA ASP A 69 -8.82 2.43 -10.70
C ASP A 69 -8.16 1.03 -10.78
N GLY A 70 -8.89 -0.03 -10.44
CA GLY A 70 -8.42 -1.42 -10.53
C GLY A 70 -7.61 -1.90 -9.33
N GLU A 71 -7.65 -1.17 -8.20
CA GLU A 71 -6.97 -1.59 -6.98
C GLU A 71 -7.80 -2.63 -6.22
N PRO A 72 -7.19 -3.70 -5.68
CA PRO A 72 -7.91 -4.75 -4.96
C PRO A 72 -8.47 -4.23 -3.63
N CYS A 73 -9.73 -4.55 -3.35
CA CYS A 73 -10.39 -4.30 -2.08
C CYS A 73 -10.57 -5.63 -1.33
N TYR A 74 -10.16 -5.64 -0.07
CA TYR A 74 -10.21 -6.81 0.81
C TYR A 74 -11.17 -6.57 1.97
N ASP A 75 -11.65 -7.66 2.56
CA ASP A 75 -12.41 -7.59 3.79
C ASP A 75 -11.49 -7.36 4.99
N ILE A 76 -11.95 -6.56 5.95
CA ILE A 76 -11.19 -6.30 7.16
C ILE A 76 -11.01 -7.58 8.00
N ALA A 77 -12.00 -8.47 8.03
CA ALA A 77 -11.94 -9.73 8.75
C ALA A 77 -10.91 -10.68 8.11
N ASP A 78 -10.88 -10.72 6.78
CA ASP A 78 -9.92 -11.55 6.04
C ASP A 78 -8.49 -11.02 6.21
N ILE A 79 -8.30 -9.68 6.23
CA ILE A 79 -7.02 -9.04 6.56
C ILE A 79 -6.59 -9.39 8.00
N ALA A 80 -7.48 -9.23 8.98
CA ALA A 80 -7.18 -9.50 10.38
C ALA A 80 -6.77 -10.97 10.59
N GLN A 81 -7.51 -11.89 9.96
CA GLN A 81 -7.19 -13.31 9.97
C GLN A 81 -5.84 -13.61 9.33
N ALA A 82 -5.55 -13.04 8.16
CA ALA A 82 -4.28 -13.24 7.45
C ALA A 82 -3.07 -12.72 8.25
N LEU A 83 -3.25 -11.62 8.98
CA LEU A 83 -2.22 -11.01 9.82
C LEU A 83 -2.13 -11.61 11.23
N GLY A 84 -3.08 -12.45 11.63
CA GLY A 84 -3.15 -13.05 12.97
C GLY A 84 -3.44 -12.04 14.09
N ILE A 85 -4.14 -10.96 13.77
CA ILE A 85 -4.54 -9.88 14.69
C ILE A 85 -6.06 -9.85 14.86
N SER A 86 -6.57 -9.06 15.81
CA SER A 86 -8.02 -8.88 15.94
C SER A 86 -8.57 -7.93 14.87
N GLU A 87 -9.87 -8.03 14.58
CA GLU A 87 -10.54 -7.08 13.68
C GLU A 87 -10.44 -5.65 14.23
N GLU A 88 -10.59 -5.46 15.54
CA GLU A 88 -10.44 -4.15 16.17
C GLU A 88 -9.04 -3.56 15.96
N GLU A 89 -8.00 -4.38 16.11
CA GLU A 89 -6.61 -3.97 15.88
C GLU A 89 -6.38 -3.59 14.41
N ALA A 90 -6.90 -4.39 13.46
CA ALA A 90 -6.84 -4.06 12.04
C ALA A 90 -7.57 -2.74 11.72
N VAL A 91 -8.72 -2.50 12.36
CA VAL A 91 -9.48 -1.25 12.25
C VAL A 91 -8.68 -0.06 12.79
N GLU A 92 -8.04 -0.20 13.95
CA GLU A 92 -7.22 0.86 14.55
C GLU A 92 -6.02 1.21 13.67
N ILE A 93 -5.29 0.21 13.16
CA ILE A 93 -4.15 0.42 12.25
C ILE A 93 -4.58 1.18 10.99
N LEU A 94 -5.73 0.82 10.41
CA LEU A 94 -6.26 1.55 9.25
C LEU A 94 -6.62 2.98 9.63
N ALA A 95 -7.33 3.20 10.74
CA ALA A 95 -7.73 4.54 11.17
C ALA A 95 -6.51 5.45 11.43
N GLU A 96 -5.45 4.92 12.04
CA GLU A 96 -4.19 5.65 12.22
C GLU A 96 -3.56 6.04 10.89
N LYS A 97 -3.54 5.14 9.90
CA LYS A 97 -3.03 5.42 8.55
C LYS A 97 -3.87 6.47 7.82
N GLU A 98 -5.20 6.36 7.89
CA GLU A 98 -6.11 7.35 7.30
C GLU A 98 -5.89 8.73 7.93
N GLN A 99 -5.72 8.81 9.25
CA GLN A 99 -5.47 10.06 9.97
C GLN A 99 -4.10 10.66 9.64
N LYS A 100 -3.05 9.82 9.57
CA LYS A 100 -1.67 10.25 9.32
C LYS A 100 -1.48 10.80 7.91
N HIS A 101 -2.19 10.24 6.93
CA HIS A 101 -1.98 10.55 5.51
C HIS A 101 -3.14 11.30 4.86
N GLY A 102 -4.30 11.40 5.50
CA GLY A 102 -5.50 12.03 4.95
C GLY A 102 -6.10 11.25 3.77
N ILE A 103 -5.80 9.96 3.66
CA ILE A 103 -6.23 9.09 2.56
C ILE A 103 -7.25 8.12 3.10
N ARG A 104 -8.40 8.02 2.43
CA ARG A 104 -9.46 7.09 2.78
C ARG A 104 -9.05 5.69 2.27
N HIS A 105 -8.89 4.76 3.20
CA HIS A 105 -8.59 3.35 2.91
C HIS A 105 -9.86 2.50 2.90
N ARG A 106 -10.92 2.92 3.61
CA ARG A 106 -12.22 2.25 3.60
C ARG A 106 -13.09 2.72 2.45
N VAL A 107 -13.38 1.82 1.53
CA VAL A 107 -14.26 2.08 0.37
C VAL A 107 -15.57 1.34 0.59
N ASP A 108 -16.70 2.02 0.39
CA ASP A 108 -18.03 1.41 0.56
C ASP A 108 -18.36 0.50 -0.64
N GLU A 109 -19.23 -0.50 -0.45
CA GLU A 109 -19.63 -1.42 -1.54
C GLU A 109 -20.12 -0.71 -2.80
N GLN A 110 -20.69 0.49 -2.67
CA GLN A 110 -21.22 1.30 -3.77
C GLN A 110 -20.12 1.95 -4.64
N GLU A 111 -18.91 2.06 -4.11
CA GLU A 111 -17.73 2.64 -4.78
C GLU A 111 -16.80 1.55 -5.37
N THR A 112 -17.16 0.28 -5.19
CA THR A 112 -16.39 -0.88 -5.69
C THR A 112 -17.12 -1.60 -6.81
N LYS A 113 -16.38 -2.15 -7.78
CA LYS A 113 -16.91 -3.11 -8.76
C LYS A 113 -16.68 -4.52 -8.22
N LYS A 114 -17.76 -5.26 -7.99
CA LYS A 114 -17.71 -6.68 -7.58
C LYS A 114 -17.05 -7.51 -8.68
N LEU A 115 -16.23 -8.50 -8.29
CA LEU A 115 -15.82 -9.57 -9.21
C LEU A 115 -17.09 -10.20 -9.81
N GLN A 116 -17.19 -10.25 -11.14
CA GLN A 116 -18.21 -11.05 -11.83
C GLN A 116 -17.84 -12.53 -11.83
#